data_AF-A0A973YMS0-F1
#
_entry.id   AF-A0A973YMS0-F1
#
_cell.length_a   1.000
_cell.length_b   1.000
_cell.length_c   1.000
_cell.angle_alpha   90.00
_cell.angle_beta   90.00
_cell.angle_gamma   90.00
#
_symmetry.space_group_name_H-M   'P 1'
#
loop_
_entity.id
_entity.type
_entity.pdbx_description
1 polymer ?
#
loop_
_entity_poly.entity_id
_entity_poly.type
_entity_poly.pdbx_seq_one_letter_code
_entity_poly.pdbx_strand_id
1 'polypeptide(L)'
;GAVLPRSEAPGVVELRSRVSSLLREAVLTDGSAESLLKYAGLPEARDDVDVRRAALRLLPPRSPRRAAVVADLERLEAELRA
;
A
#
# COMPACT_ATOMS: atom_id res chain seq x y z
N GLY A 1 23.18 3.34 -20.14
CA GLY A 1 22.12 3.05 -21.13
C GLY A 1 20.79 3.29 -20.47
N ALA A 2 19.90 4.05 -21.11
CA ALA A 2 18.58 4.37 -20.55
C ALA A 2 17.81 3.09 -20.25
N VAL A 3 17.36 2.95 -19.00
CA VAL A 3 16.50 1.85 -18.56
C VAL A 3 15.21 1.95 -19.38
N LEU A 4 14.88 0.90 -20.12
CA LEU A 4 13.67 0.83 -20.95
C LEU A 4 12.45 1.27 -20.11
N PRO A 5 11.59 2.17 -20.63
CA PRO A 5 10.39 2.59 -19.93
C PRO A 5 9.55 1.34 -19.63
N ARG A 6 9.11 1.23 -18.38
CA ARG A 6 8.12 0.26 -17.85
C ARG A 6 7.44 -0.52 -18.98
N SER A 7 7.90 -1.73 -19.26
CA SER A 7 7.35 -2.57 -20.33
C SER A 7 5.81 -2.61 -20.23
N GLU A 8 5.14 -2.03 -21.23
CA GLU A 8 3.68 -2.00 -21.39
C GLU A 8 3.19 -3.22 -22.20
N ALA A 9 4.05 -4.23 -22.41
CA ALA A 9 3.65 -5.48 -23.01
C ALA A 9 2.51 -6.09 -22.16
N PRO A 10 1.35 -6.45 -22.73
CA PRO A 10 0.17 -6.90 -21.98
C PRO A 10 0.48 -7.98 -20.95
N GLY A 11 1.30 -8.99 -21.31
CA GLY A 11 1.70 -10.06 -20.40
C GLY A 11 2.54 -9.59 -19.19
N VAL A 12 3.33 -8.53 -19.32
CA VAL A 12 4.11 -7.96 -18.20
C VAL A 12 3.21 -7.18 -17.25
N VAL A 13 2.19 -6.49 -17.77
CA VAL A 13 1.19 -5.78 -16.96
C VAL A 13 0.37 -6.77 -16.13
N GLU A 14 -0.10 -7.86 -16.76
CA GLU A 14 -0.86 -8.92 -16.08
C GLU A 14 -0.03 -9.61 -14.98
N LEU A 15 1.22 -9.98 -15.30
CA LEU A 15 2.13 -10.57 -14.30
C LEU A 15 2.36 -9.62 -13.13
N ARG A 16 2.58 -8.32 -13.39
CA ARG A 16 2.78 -7.33 -12.34
C ARG A 16 1.54 -7.18 -11.46
N SER A 17 0.34 -7.10 -12.04
CA SER A 17 -0.91 -7.04 -11.27
C SER A 17 -1.11 -8.26 -10.38
N ARG A 18 -0.80 -9.45 -10.91
CA ARG A 18 -0.86 -10.70 -10.14
C ARG A 18 0.13 -10.71 -8.99
N VAL A 19 1.38 -10.31 -9.24
CA VAL A 19 2.42 -10.21 -8.20
C VAL A 19 2.03 -9.20 -7.12
N SER A 20 1.55 -8.01 -7.50
CA SER A 20 1.06 -7.01 -6.54
C SER A 20 -0.09 -7.54 -5.69
N SER A 21 -1.02 -8.30 -6.29
CA SER A 21 -2.15 -8.89 -5.57
C SER A 21 -1.70 -9.94 -4.55
N LEU A 22 -0.79 -10.84 -4.94
CA LEU A 22 -0.23 -11.85 -4.03
C LEU A 22 0.58 -11.21 -2.90
N LEU A 23 1.37 -10.18 -3.22
CA LEU A 23 2.12 -9.43 -2.21
C LEU A 23 1.18 -8.74 -1.22
N ARG A 24 0.12 -8.10 -1.73
CA ARG A 24 -0.92 -7.46 -0.91
C ARG A 24 -1.52 -8.45 0.10
N GLU A 25 -1.91 -9.63 -0.38
CA GLU A 25 -2.50 -10.67 0.46
C GLU A 25 -1.52 -11.15 1.53
N ALA A 26 -0.26 -11.39 1.17
CA ALA A 26 0.78 -11.81 2.10
C ALA A 26 1.01 -10.77 3.21
N VAL A 27 1.13 -9.48 2.86
CA VAL A 27 1.34 -8.42 3.88
C VAL A 27 0.11 -8.19 4.74
N LEU A 28 -1.10 -8.35 4.22
CA LEU A 28 -2.33 -8.23 5.03
C LEU A 28 -2.50 -9.39 6.00
N THR A 29 -2.06 -10.59 5.61
CA THR A 29 -2.25 -11.81 6.40
C THR A 29 -1.22 -11.94 7.53
N ASP A 30 0.05 -11.67 7.23
CA ASP A 30 1.17 -11.96 8.16
C ASP A 30 2.14 -10.77 8.33
N GLY A 31 1.81 -9.61 7.75
CA GLY A 31 2.67 -8.44 7.79
C GLY A 31 2.70 -7.76 9.16
N SER A 32 3.91 -7.36 9.57
CA SER A 32 4.07 -6.41 10.67
C SER A 32 3.54 -5.01 10.31
N ALA A 33 3.33 -4.16 11.33
CA ALA A 33 3.02 -2.75 11.10
C ALA A 33 4.05 -2.06 10.18
N GLU A 34 5.33 -2.42 10.29
CA GLU A 34 6.38 -1.87 9.43
C GLU A 34 6.25 -2.36 7.99
N SER A 35 6.03 -3.66 7.79
CA SER A 35 5.85 -4.26 6.46
C SER A 35 4.65 -3.65 5.73
N LEU A 36 3.53 -3.47 6.43
CA LEU A 36 2.33 -2.84 5.89
C LEU A 36 2.59 -1.38 5.49
N LEU A 37 3.31 -0.62 6.31
CA LEU A 37 3.62 0.78 6.00
C LEU A 37 4.63 0.91 4.85
N LYS A 38 5.58 -0.02 4.74
CA LYS A 38 6.49 -0.09 3.60
C LYS A 38 5.73 -0.41 2.31
N TYR A 39 4.82 -1.38 2.36
CA TYR A 39 3.96 -1.73 1.23
C TYR A 39 3.05 -0.57 0.84
N ALA A 40 2.39 0.09 1.79
CA ALA A 40 1.52 1.25 1.55
C ALA A 40 2.24 2.43 0.86
N GLY A 41 3.56 2.54 1.03
CA GLY A 41 4.38 3.56 0.36
C GLY A 41 4.72 3.25 -1.11
N LEU A 42 4.39 2.05 -1.61
CA LEU A 42 4.59 1.70 -3.00
C LEU A 42 3.58 2.41 -3.91
N PRO A 43 3.96 2.83 -5.14
CA PRO A 43 3.04 3.48 -6.07
C PRO A 43 1.76 2.69 -6.34
N GLU A 44 1.86 1.36 -6.46
CA GLU A 44 0.73 0.45 -6.69
C GLU A 44 -0.22 0.29 -5.49
N ALA A 45 0.20 0.72 -4.29
CA ALA A 45 -0.55 0.57 -3.05
C ALA A 45 -0.84 1.91 -2.37
N ARG A 46 -0.57 3.03 -3.05
CA ARG A 46 -0.71 4.39 -2.51
C ARG A 46 -2.15 4.70 -2.05
N ASP A 47 -3.13 4.07 -2.69
CA ASP A 47 -4.56 4.26 -2.42
C ASP A 47 -5.18 3.07 -1.66
N ASP A 48 -4.35 2.11 -1.20
CA ASP A 48 -4.81 0.92 -0.48
C ASP A 48 -5.18 1.27 0.97
N VAL A 49 -6.48 1.50 1.18
CA VAL A 49 -7.06 1.88 2.47
C VAL A 49 -6.98 0.73 3.47
N ASP A 50 -7.17 -0.52 3.04
CA ASP A 50 -7.20 -1.67 3.96
C ASP A 50 -5.83 -1.92 4.59
N VAL A 51 -4.76 -1.80 3.80
CA VAL A 51 -3.38 -1.90 4.27
C VAL A 51 -3.09 -0.81 5.31
N ARG A 52 -3.50 0.43 5.05
CA ARG A 52 -3.32 1.55 6.00
C ARG A 52 -4.10 1.33 7.30
N ARG A 53 -5.34 0.83 7.22
CA ARG A 53 -6.13 0.47 8.41
C ARG A 53 -5.50 -0.69 9.17
N ALA A 54 -4.98 -1.70 8.48
CA ALA A 54 -4.27 -2.81 9.11
C ALA A 54 -3.00 -2.31 9.84
N ALA A 55 -2.20 -1.47 9.20
CA ALA A 55 -1.04 -0.85 9.83
C ALA A 55 -1.43 -0.06 11.08
N LEU A 56 -2.50 0.74 11.01
CA LEU A 56 -2.99 1.53 12.15
C LEU A 56 -3.43 0.65 13.32
N ARG A 57 -4.04 -0.52 13.05
CA ARG A 57 -4.42 -1.47 14.11
C ARG A 57 -3.21 -2.08 14.82
N LEU A 58 -2.13 -2.34 14.09
CA LEU A 58 -0.92 -2.96 14.64
C LEU A 58 0.04 -1.95 15.32
N LEU A 59 -0.05 -0.66 14.99
CA LEU A 59 0.79 0.35 15.61
C LEU A 59 0.48 0.52 17.11
N PRO A 60 1.50 0.57 18.00
CA PRO A 60 1.29 0.87 19.42
C PRO A 60 0.53 2.19 19.62
N PRO A 61 -0.36 2.31 20.63
CA PRO A 61 -1.22 3.50 20.80
C PRO A 61 -0.50 4.85 20.86
N ARG A 62 0.74 4.89 21.38
CA ARG A 62 1.56 6.12 21.48
C ARG A 62 2.58 6.27 20.36
N SER A 63 2.51 5.46 19.31
CA SER A 63 3.45 5.58 18.19
C SER A 63 3.21 6.90 17.44
N PRO A 64 4.26 7.71 17.19
CA PRO A 64 4.13 8.96 16.43
C PRO A 64 3.69 8.72 14.98
N ARG A 65 3.90 7.50 14.44
CA ARG A 65 3.50 7.12 13.07
C ARG A 65 1.98 7.08 12.89
N ARG A 66 1.20 6.95 13.98
CA ARG A 66 -0.28 6.87 13.90
C ARG A 66 -0.89 8.12 13.28
N ALA A 67 -0.38 9.31 13.63
CA ALA A 67 -0.93 10.58 13.15
C ALA A 67 -0.84 10.68 11.61
N ALA A 68 0.30 10.29 11.04
CA ALA A 68 0.49 10.27 9.58
C ALA A 68 -0.47 9.29 8.89
N VAL A 69 -0.63 8.08 9.45
CA VAL A 69 -1.53 7.06 8.88
C VAL A 69 -2.99 7.50 8.93
N VAL A 70 -3.42 8.16 10.01
CA VAL A 70 -4.78 8.73 10.12
C VAL A 70 -4.99 9.81 9.08
N ALA A 71 -4.06 10.76 8.95
CA ALA A 71 -4.17 11.84 7.96
C ALA A 71 -4.24 11.30 6.51
N ASP A 72 -3.45 10.26 6.20
CA ASP A 72 -3.52 9.58 4.90
C ASP A 72 -4.89 8.91 4.67
N LEU A 73 -5.45 8.26 5.68
CA LEU A 73 -6.77 7.63 5.60
C LEU A 73 -7.88 8.68 5.40
N GLU A 74 -7.83 9.77 6.15
CA GLU A 74 -8.79 10.88 6.01
C GLU A 74 -8.75 11.50 4.61
N ARG A 75 -7.54 11.70 4.05
CA ARG A 75 -7.38 12.16 2.66
C ARG A 75 -8.02 11.18 1.67
N LEU A 76 -7.70 9.89 1.76
CA LEU A 76 -8.24 8.87 0.86
C LEU A 76 -9.77 8.75 0.96
N GLU A 77 -10.31 8.87 2.17
CA GLU A 77 -11.77 8.86 2.39
C GLU A 77 -12.45 10.11 1.82
N ALA A 78 -11.79 11.27 1.89
CA ALA A 78 -12.30 12.50 1.28
C ALA A 78 -12.29 12.42 -0.26
N GLU A 79 -11.21 11.91 -0.85
CA GLU A 79 -11.10 11.70 -2.30
C GLU A 79 -12.14 10.72 -2.84
N LEU A 80 -12.50 9.68 -2.08
CA LEU A 80 -13.52 8.71 -2.49
C LEU A 80 -14.95 9.26 -2.43
N ARG A 81 -15.18 10.30 -1.62
CA ARG A 81 -16.50 10.93 -1.45
C ARG A 81 -16.74 12.11 -2.41
N ALA A 82 -15.68 12.61 -3.04
CA ALA A 82 -15.72 13.71 -4.02
C ALA A 82 -16.12 13.21 -5.41
#